data_AF-A0A4S4ZY64-F1
#
_entry.id   AF-A0A4S4ZY64-F1
#
_cell.length_a   1.000
_cell.length_b   1.000
_cell.length_c   1.000
_cell.angle_alpha   90.00
_cell.angle_beta   90.00
_cell.angle_gamma   90.00
#
_symmetry.space_group_name_H-M   'P 1'
#
loop_
_entity.id
_entity.type
_entity.pdbx_description
1 polymer ?
#
loop_
_entity_poly.entity_id
_entity_poly.type
_entity_poly.pdbx_seq_one_letter_code
_entity_poly.pdbx_strand_id
1 'polypeptide(L)'
;MSALVVEVEGRLLRLEGKPVYRIGRAIEADVVLTAGSVSRQHAELRATEHGWTLVDTGSQFGTYVDHERISEYPIERRIAVRCGPPAAGADLVIVPAEQYDDAAATPSAPAPPPPMPVAGSLP
;
A
#
# COMPACT_ATOMS: atom_id res chain seq x y z
N MET A 1 1.36 -6.79 -16.75
CA MET A 1 2.07 -6.33 -15.54
C MET A 1 1.06 -5.57 -14.71
N SER A 2 0.53 -6.18 -13.64
CA SER A 2 -0.41 -5.49 -12.75
C SER A 2 0.32 -4.36 -12.02
N ALA A 3 -0.37 -3.26 -11.75
CA ALA A 3 0.18 -2.19 -10.91
C ALA A 3 -0.08 -2.50 -9.42
N LEU A 4 0.72 -1.91 -8.52
CA LEU A 4 0.47 -1.93 -7.08
C LEU A 4 0.23 -0.51 -6.57
N VAL A 5 -0.64 -0.39 -5.58
CA VAL A 5 -0.80 0.83 -4.78
C VAL A 5 -0.27 0.53 -3.39
N VAL A 6 0.72 1.30 -2.96
CA VAL A 6 1.31 1.21 -1.63
C VAL A 6 0.93 2.46 -0.85
N GLU A 7 0.22 2.27 0.26
CA GLU A 7 -0.09 3.32 1.22
C GLU A 7 0.91 3.27 2.36
N VAL A 8 1.62 4.36 2.61
CA VAL A 8 2.61 4.46 3.70
C VAL A 8 2.52 5.84 4.33
N GLU A 9 2.35 5.91 5.66
CA GLU A 9 2.32 7.18 6.40
C GLU A 9 1.33 8.21 5.80
N GLY A 10 0.20 7.75 5.26
CA GLY A 10 -0.80 8.59 4.58
C GLY A 10 -0.45 9.01 3.15
N ARG A 11 0.65 8.50 2.58
CA ARG A 11 1.07 8.73 1.20
C ARG A 11 0.76 7.52 0.33
N LEU A 12 0.04 7.75 -0.76
CA LEU A 12 -0.27 6.75 -1.77
C LEU A 12 0.78 6.78 -2.88
N LEU A 13 1.46 5.65 -3.08
CA LEU A 13 2.45 5.43 -4.13
C LEU A 13 1.93 4.40 -5.11
N ARG A 14 1.71 4.81 -6.36
CA ARG A 14 1.34 3.90 -7.45
C ARG A 14 2.61 3.37 -8.11
N LEU A 15 2.82 2.07 -8.02
CA LEU A 15 3.97 1.35 -8.52
C LEU A 15 3.55 0.59 -9.79
N GLU A 16 3.92 1.13 -10.95
CA GLU A 16 3.67 0.50 -12.26
C GLU A 16 4.85 0.67 -13.23
N GLY A 17 5.03 -0.33 -14.12
CA GLY A 17 6.05 -0.28 -15.16
C GLY A 17 7.45 -0.82 -14.81
N LYS A 18 7.69 -1.33 -13.59
CA LYS A 18 8.95 -2.00 -13.22
C LYS A 18 8.70 -3.45 -12.77
N PRO A 19 9.65 -4.38 -13.01
CA PRO A 19 9.56 -5.75 -12.51
C PRO A 19 9.90 -5.87 -11.02
N VAL A 20 10.63 -4.91 -10.46
CA VAL A 20 11.03 -4.90 -9.05
C VAL A 20 10.94 -3.48 -8.48
N TYR A 21 10.35 -3.35 -7.29
CA TYR A 21 10.34 -2.12 -6.50
C TYR A 21 11.01 -2.35 -5.15
N ARG A 22 11.81 -1.39 -4.70
CA ARG A 22 12.52 -1.49 -3.42
C ARG A 22 11.77 -0.76 -2.31
N ILE A 23 11.69 -1.39 -1.15
CA ILE A 23 11.11 -0.84 0.08
C ILE A 23 12.23 -0.70 1.12
N GLY A 24 12.33 0.48 1.71
CA GLY A 24 13.26 0.72 2.80
C GLY A 24 13.43 2.19 3.12
N ARG A 25 14.37 2.50 3.99
CA ARG A 25 14.66 3.90 4.38
C ARG A 25 15.54 4.64 3.38
N ALA A 26 16.13 3.93 2.41
CA ALA A 26 17.02 4.57 1.45
C ALA A 26 16.26 5.52 0.53
N ILE A 27 16.85 6.66 0.19
CA ILE A 27 16.24 7.64 -0.73
C ILE A 27 16.09 7.10 -2.16
N GLU A 28 16.88 6.09 -2.50
CA GLU A 28 16.84 5.34 -3.76
C GLU A 28 15.77 4.24 -3.78
N ALA A 29 15.09 3.99 -2.65
CA ALA A 29 13.98 3.05 -2.59
C ALA A 29 12.73 3.66 -3.24
N ASP A 30 11.96 2.85 -3.95
CA ASP A 30 10.69 3.26 -4.53
C ASP A 30 9.65 3.57 -3.43
N VAL A 31 9.67 2.78 -2.35
CA VAL A 31 8.86 3.01 -1.14
C VAL A 31 9.79 3.39 -0.01
N VAL A 32 9.91 4.70 0.21
CA VAL A 32 10.73 5.26 1.28
C VAL A 32 9.94 5.25 2.59
N LEU A 33 10.45 4.51 3.57
CA LEU A 33 9.94 4.47 4.94
C LEU A 33 10.75 5.45 5.80
N THR A 34 10.10 6.35 6.54
CA THR A 34 10.83 7.35 7.34
C THR A 34 11.29 6.81 8.70
N ALA A 35 10.76 5.66 9.12
CA ALA A 35 11.08 5.02 10.39
C ALA A 35 12.56 4.64 10.52
N GLY A 36 13.20 5.06 11.61
CA GLY A 36 14.61 4.82 11.87
C GLY A 36 14.98 3.35 12.12
N SER A 37 14.00 2.50 12.46
CA SER A 37 14.20 1.06 12.66
C SER A 37 14.09 0.23 11.38
N VAL A 38 13.85 0.87 10.23
CA VAL A 38 13.78 0.21 8.92
C VAL A 38 15.17 0.24 8.26
N SER A 39 15.58 -0.89 7.69
CA SER A 39 16.84 -0.99 6.96
C SER A 39 16.82 -0.19 5.65
N ARG A 40 17.99 0.21 5.14
CA ARG A 40 18.10 0.93 3.86
C ARG A 40 17.47 0.15 2.71
N GLN A 41 17.80 -1.13 2.61
CA GLN A 41 17.06 -2.14 1.84
C GLN A 41 16.40 -3.07 2.84
N HIS A 42 15.07 -3.05 2.89
CA HIS A 42 14.31 -3.83 3.85
C HIS A 42 13.58 -4.97 3.14
N ALA A 43 12.81 -4.63 2.11
CA ALA A 43 12.10 -5.60 1.29
C ALA A 43 12.06 -5.16 -0.17
N GLU A 44 11.72 -6.07 -1.05
CA GLU A 44 11.51 -5.83 -2.47
C GLU A 44 10.16 -6.41 -2.90
N LEU A 45 9.44 -5.68 -3.73
CA LEU A 45 8.26 -6.16 -4.42
C LEU A 45 8.69 -6.64 -5.80
N ARG A 46 8.44 -7.90 -6.11
CA ARG A 46 8.78 -8.51 -7.40
C ARG A 46 7.51 -8.84 -8.16
N ALA A 47 7.41 -8.36 -9.39
CA ALA A 47 6.38 -8.77 -10.31
C ALA A 47 6.64 -10.21 -10.76
N THR A 48 5.61 -11.04 -10.72
CA THR A 48 5.63 -12.41 -11.20
C THR A 48 4.56 -12.56 -12.29
N GLU A 49 4.53 -13.72 -12.96
CA GLU A 49 3.52 -14.00 -14.01
C GLU A 49 2.09 -14.04 -13.46
N HIS A 50 1.95 -14.32 -12.16
CA HIS A 50 0.66 -14.47 -11.47
C HIS A 50 0.28 -13.25 -10.61
N GLY A 51 1.13 -12.23 -10.52
CA GLY A 51 0.85 -11.04 -9.72
C GLY A 51 2.12 -10.43 -9.14
N TRP A 52 2.10 -10.19 -7.83
CA TRP A 52 3.20 -9.57 -7.11
C TRP A 52 3.62 -10.42 -5.93
N THR A 53 4.90 -10.41 -5.61
CA THR A 53 5.46 -11.10 -4.45
C THR A 53 6.32 -10.13 -3.65
N LEU A 54 5.99 -9.96 -2.37
CA LEU A 54 6.85 -9.29 -1.41
C LEU A 54 7.96 -10.24 -0.99
N VAL A 55 9.21 -9.79 -1.06
CA VAL A 55 10.38 -10.57 -0.67
C VAL A 55 11.19 -9.74 0.33
N ASP A 56 11.41 -10.27 1.52
CA ASP A 56 12.30 -9.69 2.51
C ASP A 56 13.76 -9.91 2.07
N THR A 57 14.55 -8.83 2.02
CA THR A 57 15.95 -8.90 1.55
C THR A 57 16.94 -9.15 2.70
N GLY A 58 16.49 -9.73 3.81
CA GLY A 58 17.29 -9.90 5.02
C GLY A 58 17.25 -8.64 5.90
N SER A 59 16.06 -8.09 6.10
CA SER A 59 15.90 -6.92 6.96
C SER A 59 16.27 -7.24 8.42
N GLN A 60 16.85 -6.28 9.12
CA GLN A 60 17.43 -6.50 10.46
C GLN A 60 16.41 -6.99 11.50
N PHE A 61 15.16 -6.54 11.38
CA PHE A 61 14.09 -6.88 12.31
C PHE A 61 12.99 -7.75 11.69
N GLY A 62 13.11 -8.06 10.38
CA GLY A 62 12.10 -8.78 9.61
C GLY A 62 10.98 -7.90 9.06
N THR A 63 10.20 -8.52 8.17
CA THR A 63 8.95 -8.00 7.62
C THR A 63 7.80 -8.83 8.15
N TYR A 64 6.71 -8.17 8.56
CA TYR A 64 5.55 -8.81 9.15
C TYR A 64 4.32 -8.52 8.30
N VAL A 65 3.52 -9.53 7.98
CA VAL A 65 2.24 -9.39 7.29
C VAL A 65 1.17 -9.98 8.19
N ASP A 66 0.13 -9.20 8.50
CA ASP A 66 -0.96 -9.65 9.38
C ASP A 66 -0.48 -10.22 10.74
N HIS A 67 0.60 -9.66 11.30
CA HIS A 67 1.28 -10.09 12.53
C HIS A 67 2.18 -11.34 12.40
N GLU A 68 2.30 -11.92 11.20
CA GLU A 68 3.20 -13.05 10.94
C GLU A 68 4.48 -12.58 10.24
N ARG A 69 5.64 -13.06 10.70
CA ARG A 69 6.92 -12.74 10.05
C ARG A 69 7.04 -13.53 8.75
N ILE A 70 7.27 -12.82 7.65
CA ILE A 70 7.40 -13.42 6.32
C ILE A 70 8.80 -13.20 5.76
N SER A 71 9.25 -14.14 4.93
CA SER A 71 10.43 -13.99 4.08
C SER A 71 10.02 -13.72 2.63
N GLU A 72 8.96 -14.37 2.19
CA GLU A 72 8.30 -14.13 0.91
C GLU A 72 6.78 -14.22 1.11
N TYR A 73 6.03 -13.36 0.43
CA TYR A 73 4.58 -13.36 0.52
C TYR A 73 3.94 -12.94 -0.82
N PRO A 74 3.14 -13.80 -1.46
CA PRO A 74 2.42 -13.44 -2.68
C PRO A 74 1.28 -12.46 -2.36
N ILE A 75 1.27 -11.33 -3.07
CA ILE A 75 0.27 -10.27 -2.96
C ILE A 75 -0.82 -10.49 -4.00
N GLU A 76 -1.84 -11.24 -3.59
CA GLU A 76 -3.05 -11.46 -4.39
C GLU A 76 -4.20 -10.53 -3.96
N ARG A 77 -4.04 -9.87 -2.82
CA ARG A 77 -5.06 -8.99 -2.21
C ARG A 77 -4.43 -7.87 -1.40
N ARG A 78 -5.26 -6.92 -0.96
CA ARG A 78 -4.90 -5.94 0.07
C ARG A 78 -4.32 -6.64 1.30
N ILE A 79 -3.09 -6.29 1.64
CA ILE A 79 -2.37 -6.76 2.82
C ILE A 79 -1.77 -5.59 3.60
N ALA A 80 -1.78 -5.71 4.93
CA ALA A 80 -1.07 -4.78 5.80
C ALA A 80 0.30 -5.38 6.14
N VAL A 81 1.34 -4.66 5.74
CA VAL A 81 2.74 -5.04 5.93
C VAL A 81 3.33 -4.09 6.96
N ARG A 82 4.04 -4.65 7.94
CA ARG A 82 4.81 -3.92 8.93
C ARG A 82 6.28 -4.23 8.73
N CYS A 83 7.05 -3.20 8.43
CA CYS A 83 8.50 -3.28 8.29
C CYS A 83 9.16 -2.79 9.58
N GLY A 84 9.91 -3.67 10.25
CA GLY A 84 10.61 -3.32 11.48
C GLY A 84 9.91 -3.82 12.76
N PRO A 85 10.46 -3.48 13.93
CA PRO A 85 9.96 -3.97 15.22
C PRO A 85 8.61 -3.34 15.57
N PRO A 86 7.76 -3.99 16.38
CA PRO A 86 6.44 -3.45 16.74
C PRO A 86 6.51 -2.08 17.42
N ALA A 87 7.59 -1.77 18.14
CA ALA A 87 7.76 -0.51 18.86
C ALA A 87 8.18 0.69 17.98
N ALA A 88 8.82 0.47 16.82
CA ALA A 88 9.44 1.54 16.02
C ALA A 88 9.48 1.26 14.51
N GLY A 89 8.79 0.22 14.05
CA GLY A 89 8.62 -0.12 12.65
C GLY A 89 7.63 0.81 11.95
N ALA A 90 7.60 0.71 10.63
CA ALA A 90 6.64 1.39 9.78
C ALA A 90 5.54 0.41 9.35
N ASP A 91 4.29 0.85 9.38
CA ASP A 91 3.20 0.18 8.69
C ASP A 91 3.03 0.75 7.27
N LEU A 92 2.74 -0.15 6.35
CA LEU A 92 2.36 0.16 5.00
C LEU A 92 1.30 -0.84 4.54
N VAL A 93 0.42 -0.40 3.66
CA VAL A 93 -0.63 -1.24 3.09
C VAL A 93 -0.32 -1.41 1.62
N ILE A 94 -0.32 -2.64 1.15
CA ILE A 94 -0.09 -2.94 -0.27
C ILE A 94 -1.36 -3.49 -0.85
N VAL A 95 -1.82 -2.87 -1.93
CA VAL A 95 -3.07 -3.21 -2.62
C VAL A 95 -2.76 -3.42 -4.10
N PRO A 96 -3.21 -4.51 -4.73
CA PRO A 96 -3.22 -4.62 -6.18
C PRO A 96 -3.99 -3.44 -6.79
N ALA A 97 -3.41 -2.75 -7.76
CA ALA A 97 -4.06 -1.59 -8.37
C ALA A 97 -5.42 -1.96 -8.97
N GLU A 98 -5.59 -3.18 -9.46
CA GLU A 98 -6.87 -3.71 -9.93
C GLU A 98 -7.93 -3.69 -8.81
N GLN A 99 -7.58 -4.09 -7.58
CA GLN A 99 -8.47 -4.01 -6.43
C GLN A 99 -8.71 -2.58 -5.95
N TYR A 100 -7.69 -1.72 -6.03
CA TYR A 100 -7.84 -0.31 -5.69
C TYR A 100 -8.77 0.40 -6.69
N ASP A 101 -8.61 0.16 -7.98
CA ASP A 101 -9.46 0.72 -9.03
C ASP A 101 -10.90 0.21 -8.90
N ASP A 102 -11.11 -1.08 -8.62
CA ASP A 102 -12.44 -1.65 -8.40
C ASP A 102 -13.13 -1.05 -7.15
N ALA A 103 -12.37 -0.92 -6.05
CA ALA A 103 -12.85 -0.27 -4.82
C ALA A 103 -13.08 1.23 -4.99
N ALA A 104 -12.29 1.92 -5.81
CA ALA A 104 -12.50 3.32 -6.16
C ALA A 104 -13.65 3.50 -7.17
N ALA A 105 -13.86 2.52 -8.05
CA ALA A 105 -14.93 2.48 -9.04
C ALA A 105 -16.30 2.13 -8.43
N THR A 106 -16.32 1.59 -7.20
CA THR A 106 -17.49 1.66 -6.31
C THR A 106 -17.35 2.87 -5.38
N PRO A 107 -17.74 4.08 -5.82
CA PRO A 107 -17.80 5.20 -4.91
C PRO A 107 -18.81 4.86 -3.82
N SER A 108 -18.36 4.74 -2.57
CA SER A 108 -19.14 5.31 -1.48
C SER A 108 -19.29 6.80 -1.80
N ALA A 109 -20.31 7.14 -2.57
CA ALA A 109 -20.87 8.46 -2.56
C ALA A 109 -21.45 8.66 -1.15
N PRO A 110 -20.91 9.55 -0.29
CA PRO A 110 -21.74 10.12 0.73
C PRO A 110 -22.76 10.97 -0.05
N ALA A 111 -24.03 10.57 0.00
CA ALA A 111 -25.10 11.28 -0.67
C ALA A 111 -24.98 12.79 -0.41
N PRO A 112 -25.12 13.66 -1.45
CA PRO A 112 -25.24 15.08 -1.19
C PRO A 112 -26.44 15.30 -0.26
N PRO A 113 -26.37 16.21 0.74
CA PRO A 113 -27.56 16.57 1.48
C PRO A 113 -28.62 17.03 0.47
N PRO A 114 -29.88 16.62 0.62
CA PRO A 114 -30.92 17.00 -0.34
C PRO A 114 -30.97 18.53 -0.42
N PRO A 115 -31.00 19.14 -1.62
CA PRO A 115 -31.31 20.55 -1.73
C PRO A 115 -32.71 20.74 -1.15
N MET A 116 -32.84 21.62 -0.16
CA MET A 116 -34.16 22.08 0.28
C MET A 116 -34.90 22.57 -0.97
N PRO A 117 -36.15 22.14 -1.23
CA PRO A 117 -36.92 22.72 -2.31
C PRO A 117 -37.14 24.19 -1.98
N VAL A 118 -36.63 25.08 -2.83
CA VAL A 118 -37.07 26.48 -2.83
C VAL A 118 -38.55 26.44 -3.22
N ALA A 119 -39.43 26.60 -2.24
CA ALA A 119 -40.84 26.81 -2.51
C ALA A 119 -40.96 28.19 -3.16
N GLY A 120 -40.98 28.20 -4.49
CA GLY A 120 -41.38 29.34 -5.27
C GLY A 120 -42.80 29.78 -4.88
N SER A 121 -42.93 31.10 -4.84
CA SER A 121 -44.13 31.93 -4.93
C SER A 121 -45.47 31.26 -5.20
N LEU A 122 -46.50 31.73 -4.49
CA LEU A 122 -47.65 32.50 -5.05
C LEU A 122 -48.76 32.59 -3.98
N PRO A 123 -49.72 33.54 -4.07
CA PRO A 123 -49.73 34.85 -4.73
C PRO A 123 -49.77 36.04 -3.74
#